data_AF-A0A1V4KFF0-F1
#
_entry.id   AF-A0A1V4KFF0-F1
#
_cell.length_a   1.000
_cell.length_b   1.000
_cell.length_c   1.000
_cell.angle_alpha   90.00
_cell.angle_beta   90.00
_cell.angle_gamma   90.00
#
_symmetry.space_group_name_H-M   'P 1'
#
loop_
_entity.id
_entity.type
_entity.pdbx_description
1 polymer ?
#
loop_
_entity_poly.entity_id
_entity_poly.type
_entity_poly.pdbx_seq_one_letter_code
_entity_poly.pdbx_strand_id
1 'polypeptide(L)'
;MGAGGLVGTTGLRVLGLELHPPGRELLVAFAGCLVRLPVSRCARHGGCRRSCLAARDPYCVWLPPRGCVPFSEDLPSGFEQDVEGSPGTTGTCQDTPAAGDSDGDLAHGQ
;
A
#
# COMPACT_ATOMS: atom_id res chain seq x y z
N MET A 1 1.53 -48.18 10.99
CA MET A 1 1.75 -46.77 11.39
C MET A 1 2.77 -46.20 10.42
N GLY A 2 2.60 -45.13 9.65
CA GLY A 2 1.56 -44.14 9.48
C GLY A 2 2.19 -43.16 8.48
N ALA A 3 1.71 -43.15 7.23
CA ALA A 3 2.23 -42.25 6.23
C ALA A 3 1.76 -40.83 6.58
N GLY A 4 2.67 -40.01 7.11
CA GLY A 4 2.46 -38.58 7.33
C GLY A 4 2.44 -37.84 5.99
N GLY A 5 1.38 -38.04 5.22
CA GLY A 5 1.06 -37.15 4.11
C GLY A 5 0.43 -35.89 4.67
N LEU A 6 1.09 -34.75 4.52
CA LEU A 6 0.44 -33.45 4.74
C LEU A 6 0.52 -32.62 3.46
N VAL A 7 -0.66 -32.55 2.85
CA VAL A 7 -1.25 -31.41 2.16
C VAL A 7 -0.57 -31.01 0.85
N GLY A 8 -1.14 -31.55 -0.23
CA GLY A 8 -1.10 -30.90 -1.54
C GLY A 8 -1.64 -29.47 -1.43
N THR A 9 -1.19 -28.61 -2.35
CA THR A 9 -1.60 -27.20 -2.49
C THR A 9 -3.09 -27.07 -2.81
N THR A 10 -3.97 -27.42 -1.87
CA THR A 10 -5.37 -27.06 -1.89
C THR A 10 -5.45 -25.58 -1.54
N GLY A 11 -6.06 -24.78 -2.40
CA GLY A 11 -6.03 -23.31 -2.36
C GLY A 11 -6.15 -22.72 -0.95
N LEU A 12 -5.42 -21.63 -0.72
CA LEU A 12 -5.42 -20.89 0.55
C LEU A 12 -6.86 -20.47 0.88
N ARG A 13 -7.54 -21.24 1.73
CA ARG A 13 -8.91 -20.97 2.15
C ARG A 13 -8.90 -20.02 3.34
N VAL A 14 -9.52 -18.85 3.16
CA VAL A 14 -9.79 -17.92 4.26
C VAL A 14 -10.82 -18.55 5.19
N LEU A 15 -10.48 -18.65 6.47
CA LEU A 15 -11.34 -19.16 7.55
C LEU A 15 -12.09 -18.04 8.26
N GLY A 16 -11.53 -16.83 8.29
CA GLY A 16 -12.11 -15.67 8.94
C GLY A 16 -11.42 -14.37 8.56
N LEU A 17 -12.17 -13.27 8.68
CA LEU A 17 -11.71 -11.91 8.44
C LEU A 17 -12.14 -11.05 9.62
N GLU A 18 -11.19 -10.32 10.21
CA GLU A 18 -11.47 -9.37 11.27
C GLU A 18 -10.76 -8.05 10.97
N LEU A 19 -11.50 -6.96 10.99
CA LEU A 19 -10.92 -5.63 10.91
C LEU A 19 -10.42 -5.26 12.31
N HIS A 20 -9.15 -4.93 12.44
CA HIS A 20 -8.53 -4.42 13.66
C HIS A 20 -8.46 -2.89 13.62
N PRO A 21 -9.42 -2.16 14.23
CA PRO A 21 -9.53 -0.71 14.04
C PRO A 21 -8.35 0.12 14.56
N PRO A 22 -7.74 -0.18 15.73
CA PRO A 22 -6.60 0.60 16.24
C PRO A 22 -5.39 0.59 15.29
N GLY A 23 -5.05 -0.57 14.73
CA GLY A 23 -3.94 -0.73 13.78
C GLY A 23 -4.31 -0.48 12.31
N ARG A 24 -5.61 -0.35 12.00
CA ARG A 24 -6.15 -0.27 10.63
C ARG A 24 -5.64 -1.40 9.74
N GLU A 25 -5.75 -2.61 10.27
CA GLU A 25 -5.31 -3.83 9.60
C GLU A 25 -6.48 -4.80 9.45
N LEU A 26 -6.48 -5.52 8.35
CA LEU A 26 -7.32 -6.69 8.14
C LEU A 26 -6.54 -7.93 8.59
N LEU A 27 -7.05 -8.59 9.63
CA LEU A 27 -6.59 -9.90 10.05
C LEU A 27 -7.28 -10.96 9.20
N VAL A 28 -6.49 -11.80 8.55
CA VAL A 28 -6.96 -12.89 7.70
C VAL A 28 -6.51 -14.22 8.30
N ALA A 29 -7.47 -15.04 8.70
CA ALA A 29 -7.21 -16.37 9.26
C ALA A 29 -7.21 -17.43 8.15
N PHE A 30 -6.20 -18.28 8.15
CA PHE A 30 -6.05 -19.48 7.33
C PHE A 30 -5.85 -20.70 8.24
N ALA A 31 -5.95 -21.90 7.69
CA ALA A 31 -5.58 -23.11 8.42
C ALA A 31 -4.07 -23.08 8.75
N GLY A 32 -3.74 -22.81 10.02
CA GLY A 32 -2.36 -22.76 10.51
C GLY A 32 -1.64 -21.41 10.34
N CYS A 33 -2.31 -20.34 9.90
CA CYS A 33 -1.68 -19.03 9.78
C CYS A 33 -2.68 -17.89 10.00
N LEU A 34 -2.21 -16.78 10.60
CA LEU A 34 -2.92 -15.51 10.70
C LEU A 34 -2.07 -14.43 10.03
N VAL A 35 -2.61 -13.75 9.02
CA VAL A 35 -1.90 -12.72 8.25
C VAL A 35 -2.48 -11.34 8.58
N ARG A 36 -1.62 -10.35 8.79
CA ARG A 36 -2.00 -8.94 8.98
C ARG A 36 -1.77 -8.18 7.69
N LEU A 37 -2.81 -7.54 7.17
CA LEU A 37 -2.75 -6.74 5.96
C LEU A 37 -3.13 -5.30 6.29
N PRO A 38 -2.34 -4.28 5.90
CA PRO A 38 -2.75 -2.89 6.07
C PRO A 38 -3.98 -2.61 5.19
N VAL A 39 -4.98 -1.95 5.76
CA VAL A 39 -6.23 -1.61 5.04
C VAL A 39 -5.97 -0.58 3.94
N SER A 40 -4.94 0.25 4.10
CA SER A 40 -4.55 1.26 3.12
C SER A 40 -3.11 1.05 2.62
N ARG A 41 -2.86 1.43 1.36
CA ARG A 41 -1.53 1.32 0.73
C ARG A 41 -1.10 2.64 0.09
N CYS A 42 -1.29 3.73 0.83
CA CYS A 42 -1.12 5.10 0.33
C CYS A 42 0.29 5.38 -0.22
N ALA A 43 1.32 4.80 0.40
CA ALA A 43 2.72 4.96 -0.01
C ALA A 43 2.99 4.51 -1.47
N ARG A 44 2.14 3.64 -2.04
CA ARG A 44 2.23 3.23 -3.45
C ARG A 44 2.03 4.39 -4.43
N HIS A 45 1.35 5.45 -4.01
CA HIS A 45 1.11 6.65 -4.83
C HIS A 45 2.26 7.68 -4.69
N GLY A 46 3.16 7.49 -3.72
CA GLY A 46 4.35 8.30 -3.51
C GLY A 46 4.08 9.81 -3.51
N GLY A 47 4.94 10.53 -4.23
CA GLY A 47 4.81 11.98 -4.46
C GLY A 47 3.87 12.37 -5.59
N CYS A 48 2.97 11.49 -6.08
CA CYS A 48 2.02 11.88 -7.11
C CYS A 48 0.63 12.20 -6.56
N ARG A 49 0.29 13.49 -6.55
CA ARG A 49 -1.04 14.01 -6.18
C ARG A 49 -2.17 13.33 -6.95
N ARG A 50 -2.04 13.25 -8.28
CA ARG A 50 -3.09 12.68 -9.12
C ARG A 50 -3.34 11.21 -8.77
N SER A 51 -2.28 10.41 -8.67
CA SER A 51 -2.40 8.99 -8.31
C SER A 51 -3.06 8.81 -6.95
N CYS A 52 -2.69 9.65 -5.97
CA CYS A 52 -3.27 9.63 -4.64
C CYS A 52 -4.78 9.91 -4.64
N LEU A 53 -5.20 11.01 -5.28
CA LEU A 53 -6.62 11.41 -5.31
C LEU A 53 -7.46 10.48 -6.20
N ALA A 54 -6.89 9.99 -7.31
CA ALA A 54 -7.58 9.05 -8.20
C ALA A 54 -7.82 7.68 -7.55
N ALA A 55 -7.11 7.34 -6.47
CA ALA A 55 -7.34 6.11 -5.73
C ALA A 55 -8.73 6.07 -5.09
N ARG A 56 -9.31 7.25 -4.77
CA ARG A 56 -10.57 7.39 -4.05
C ARG A 56 -10.65 6.52 -2.79
N ASP A 57 -9.49 6.32 -2.17
CA ASP A 57 -9.33 5.53 -0.96
C ASP A 57 -9.60 6.44 0.26
N PRO A 58 -10.67 6.20 1.05
CA PRO A 58 -11.01 7.04 2.20
C PRO A 58 -9.93 7.03 3.29
N TYR A 59 -8.98 6.10 3.23
CA TYR A 59 -7.86 6.03 4.16
C TYR A 59 -6.59 6.71 3.64
N CYS A 60 -6.59 7.23 2.42
CA CYS A 60 -5.47 7.95 1.83
C CYS A 60 -5.80 9.41 1.60
N VAL A 61 -4.82 10.27 1.86
CA VAL A 61 -4.89 11.70 1.59
C VAL A 61 -3.60 12.19 0.96
N TRP A 62 -3.72 13.21 0.12
CA TRP A 62 -2.57 13.93 -0.43
C TRP A 62 -2.16 15.06 0.51
N LEU A 63 -0.91 15.06 0.98
CA LEU A 63 -0.39 16.07 1.89
C LEU A 63 0.94 16.65 1.38
N PRO A 64 0.97 17.84 0.76
CA PRO A 64 2.22 18.51 0.41
C PRO A 64 3.05 18.89 1.65
N PRO A 65 4.39 18.75 1.64
CA PRO A 65 5.23 18.11 0.62
C PRO A 65 5.42 16.59 0.84
N ARG A 66 4.77 15.99 1.85
CA ARG A 66 4.93 14.58 2.25
C ARG A 66 4.46 13.57 1.21
N GLY A 67 3.53 13.96 0.34
CA GLY A 67 2.97 13.07 -0.68
C GLY A 67 1.69 12.37 -0.22
N CYS A 68 1.45 11.17 -0.75
CA CYS A 68 0.26 10.38 -0.39
C CYS A 68 0.48 9.57 0.89
N VAL A 69 -0.29 9.87 1.93
CA VAL A 69 -0.13 9.30 3.27
C VAL A 69 -1.45 8.75 3.82
N PRO A 70 -1.42 7.83 4.79
CA PRO A 70 -2.62 7.41 5.50
C PRO A 70 -3.27 8.59 6.25
N PHE A 71 -4.60 8.68 6.20
CA PHE A 71 -5.35 9.65 6.98
C PHE A 71 -5.18 9.39 8.48
N SER A 72 -5.00 10.43 9.30
CA SER A 72 -5.13 10.34 10.76
C SER A 72 -5.70 11.65 11.31
N GLU A 73 -6.36 11.59 12.46
CA GLU A 73 -6.94 12.79 13.10
C GLU A 73 -5.86 13.81 13.47
N ASP A 74 -4.63 13.36 13.68
CA ASP A 74 -3.46 14.21 13.98
C ASP A 74 -2.82 14.85 12.74
N LEU A 75 -3.37 14.64 11.53
CA LEU A 75 -2.81 15.25 10.34
C LEU A 75 -2.99 16.77 10.35
N PRO A 76 -1.98 17.53 9.87
CA PRO A 76 -2.13 18.97 9.69
C PRO A 76 -3.23 19.27 8.66
N SER A 77 -3.83 20.45 8.77
CA SER A 77 -4.78 20.95 7.77
C SER A 77 -4.12 21.13 6.39
N GLY A 78 -4.95 21.22 5.34
CA GLY A 78 -4.47 21.40 3.96
C GLY A 78 -4.14 20.09 3.24
N PHE A 79 -4.52 18.94 3.80
CA PHE A 79 -4.58 17.70 3.03
C PHE A 79 -5.74 17.75 2.03
N GLU A 80 -5.62 16.98 0.95
CA GLU A 80 -6.65 16.85 -0.07
C GLU A 80 -7.11 15.40 -0.16
N GLN A 81 -8.42 15.22 -0.28
CA GLN A 81 -9.05 13.91 -0.45
C GLN A 81 -10.20 14.03 -1.44
N ASP A 82 -10.33 13.03 -2.31
CA ASP A 82 -11.41 12.93 -3.29
C ASP A 82 -11.98 11.51 -3.22
N VAL A 83 -13.01 11.29 -2.40
CA VAL A 83 -13.66 9.97 -2.24
C VAL A 83 -14.87 9.85 -3.17
N GLU A 84 -15.63 10.94 -3.31
CA GLU A 84 -16.86 11.02 -4.10
C GLU A 84 -16.59 11.08 -5.62
N GLY A 85 -15.39 11.51 -6.03
CA GLY A 85 -14.94 11.54 -7.41
C GLY A 85 -15.23 12.87 -8.10
N SER A 86 -14.25 13.77 -8.09
CA SER A 86 -14.31 15.04 -8.79
C SER A 86 -13.78 14.91 -10.23
N PRO A 87 -14.46 15.43 -11.27
CA PRO A 87 -14.07 15.28 -12.68
C PRO A 87 -12.78 16.05 -13.08
N GLY A 88 -12.00 16.56 -12.13
CA GLY A 88 -10.87 17.49 -12.36
C GLY A 88 -9.48 16.96 -12.04
N THR A 89 -9.28 15.67 -11.77
CA THR A 89 -7.95 15.10 -11.43
C THR A 89 -7.05 14.93 -12.67
N THR A 90 -6.60 16.04 -13.26
CA THR A 90 -5.81 16.08 -14.51
C THR A 90 -4.35 16.56 -14.30
N GLY A 91 -3.39 15.71 -13.86
CA GLY A 91 -1.93 15.82 -14.20
C GLY A 91 -1.13 14.48 -14.21
N THR A 92 -0.31 14.18 -15.24
CA THR A 92 0.39 12.87 -15.39
C THR A 92 1.50 12.68 -14.35
N CYS A 93 1.49 11.56 -13.63
CA CYS A 93 2.63 11.14 -12.83
C CYS A 93 3.72 10.63 -13.79
N GLN A 94 4.96 11.07 -13.60
CA GLN A 94 6.10 10.34 -14.13
C GLN A 94 6.48 9.31 -13.07
N ASP A 95 6.46 8.03 -13.43
CA ASP A 95 7.04 6.98 -12.59
C ASP A 95 8.55 7.19 -12.59
N THR A 96 9.04 8.01 -11.67
CA THR A 96 10.45 7.98 -11.33
C THR A 96 10.66 6.68 -10.57
N PRO A 97 11.39 5.69 -11.11
CA PRO A 97 11.80 4.57 -10.29
C PRO A 97 12.54 5.16 -9.09
N ALA A 98 12.11 4.80 -7.88
CA ALA A 98 12.80 5.16 -6.66
C ALA A 98 14.29 4.96 -6.89
N ALA A 99 15.08 6.02 -6.69
CA ALA A 99 16.51 6.04 -6.94
C ALA A 99 17.14 4.80 -6.30
N GLY A 100 17.39 3.80 -7.14
CA GLY A 100 18.23 2.67 -6.84
C GLY A 100 19.63 3.21 -6.81
N ASP A 101 20.16 3.32 -5.61
CA ASP A 101 21.58 3.27 -5.32
C ASP A 101 22.23 2.20 -6.22
N SER A 102 23.07 2.62 -7.14
CA SER A 102 23.90 1.76 -7.98
C SER A 102 25.16 2.54 -8.32
N ASP A 103 26.02 2.61 -7.30
CA ASP A 103 27.46 2.33 -7.36
C ASP A 103 28.14 2.60 -8.71
N GLY A 104 28.99 3.64 -8.71
CA GLY A 104 29.85 3.93 -9.83
C GLY A 104 30.96 2.90 -9.96
N ASP A 105 30.94 2.12 -11.05
CA ASP A 105 32.10 1.35 -11.49
C ASP A 105 32.84 2.15 -12.58
N LEU A 106 33.88 2.87 -12.13
CA LEU A 106 34.93 3.39 -12.99
C LEU A 106 35.94 2.27 -13.26
N ALA A 107 35.81 1.54 -14.37
CA ALA A 107 36.88 0.70 -14.89
C ALA A 107 37.57 1.38 -16.08
N HIS A 108 38.68 2.07 -15.80
CA HIS A 108 39.72 2.31 -16.81
C HIS A 108 40.49 1.00 -17.04
N GLY A 109 40.68 0.62 -18.31
CA GLY A 109 41.45 -0.57 -18.63
C GLY A 109 41.78 -0.74 -20.11
N GLN A 110 42.82 -0.02 -20.53
CA GLN A 110 43.76 -0.27 -21.66
C GLN A 110 43.29 -0.06 -23.10
#